data_AF-A0A524MSE1-F1
#
_entry.id   AF-A0A524MSE1-F1
#
_cell.length_a   1.000
_cell.length_b   1.000
_cell.length_c   1.000
_cell.angle_alpha   90.00
_cell.angle_beta   90.00
_cell.angle_gamma   90.00
#
_symmetry.space_group_name_H-M   'P 1'
#
loop_
_entity.id
_entity.type
_entity.pdbx_description
1 polymer ?
#
loop_
_entity_poly.entity_id
_entity_poly.type
_entity_poly.pdbx_seq_one_letter_code
_entity_poly.pdbx_strand_id
1 'polypeptide(L)'
;MERGRIVQIAIATIMVAVMIIGRPVNYPDNAHTLHGVPLVWGTHQLITIAGPVDTWIVSLTNMALDLLIWVSLILITPYIEKMSKKK
;
A
#
# COMPACT_ATOMS: atom_id res chain seq x y z
N MET A 1 19.01 15.23 11.67
CA MET A 1 17.70 15.44 11.00
C MET A 1 16.65 15.68 12.07
N GLU A 2 15.70 16.60 11.83
CA GLU A 2 14.56 16.78 12.72
C GLU A 2 13.71 15.51 12.78
N ARG A 3 13.20 15.15 13.97
CA ARG A 3 12.39 13.95 14.19
C ARG A 3 11.21 13.84 13.21
N GLY A 4 10.49 14.93 12.95
CA GLY A 4 9.38 14.95 11.99
C GLY A 4 9.78 14.56 10.57
N ARG A 5 10.94 15.03 10.11
CA ARG A 5 11.46 14.67 8.78
C ARG A 5 11.80 13.19 8.72
N ILE A 6 12.35 12.61 9.79
CA ILE A 6 12.62 11.17 9.87
C ILE A 6 11.32 10.37 9.76
N VAL A 7 10.27 10.77 10.47
CA VAL A 7 8.97 10.08 10.42
C VAL A 7 8.35 10.20 9.03
N GLN A 8 8.38 11.37 8.39
CA GLN A 8 7.87 11.54 7.02
C GLN A 8 8.60 10.65 6.02
N ILE A 9 9.93 10.60 6.09
CA ILE A 9 10.74 9.73 5.23
C ILE A 9 10.37 8.27 5.46
N ALA A 10 10.25 7.84 6.72
CA ALA A 10 9.86 6.48 7.05
C ALA A 10 8.49 6.11 6.48
N ILE A 11 7.48 6.99 6.63
CA ILE A 11 6.14 6.77 6.07
C ILE A 11 6.19 6.70 4.54
N ALA A 12 6.95 7.58 3.88
CA ALA A 12 7.10 7.56 2.42
C ALA A 12 7.79 6.27 1.93
N THR A 13 8.81 5.80 2.63
CA THR A 13 9.46 4.51 2.33
C THR A 13 8.49 3.34 2.49
N ILE A 14 7.69 3.35 3.57
CA ILE A 14 6.66 2.32 3.79
C ILE A 14 5.62 2.36 2.68
N MET A 15 5.11 3.55 2.30
CA MET A 15 4.17 3.73 1.19
C MET A 15 4.70 3.07 -0.08
N VAL A 16 5.93 3.37 -0.49
CA VAL A 16 6.53 2.77 -1.69
C VAL A 16 6.64 1.25 -1.55
N ALA A 17 7.08 0.76 -0.40
CA ALA A 17 7.19 -0.67 -0.16
C ALA A 17 5.83 -1.38 -0.25
N VAL A 18 4.76 -0.86 0.36
CA VAL A 18 3.43 -1.50 0.33
C VAL A 18 2.73 -1.38 -1.03
N MET A 19 3.07 -0.36 -1.81
CA MET A 19 2.55 -0.21 -3.18
C MET A 19 3.18 -1.21 -4.15
N ILE A 20 4.42 -1.64 -3.90
CA ILE A 20 5.16 -2.55 -4.79
C ILE A 20 5.04 -4.00 -4.33
N ILE A 21 5.25 -4.25 -3.03
CA ILE A 21 5.34 -5.60 -2.48
C ILE A 21 3.95 -6.23 -2.48
N GLY A 22 3.86 -7.35 -3.18
CA GLY A 22 2.68 -8.20 -3.20
C GLY A 22 2.65 -9.16 -2.02
N ARG A 23 1.44 -9.47 -1.54
CA ARG A 23 1.20 -10.48 -0.50
C ARG A 23 0.58 -11.72 -1.15
N PRO A 24 1.21 -12.90 -1.08
CA PRO A 24 0.65 -14.10 -1.65
C PRO A 24 -0.59 -14.53 -0.88
N VAL A 25 -1.63 -14.93 -1.61
CA VAL A 25 -2.87 -15.48 -1.09
C VAL A 25 -3.21 -16.71 -1.92
N ASN A 26 -3.21 -17.86 -1.27
CA ASN A 26 -3.48 -19.14 -1.90
C ASN A 26 -4.86 -19.63 -1.47
N TYR A 27 -5.68 -19.99 -2.46
CA TYR A 27 -6.93 -20.72 -2.29
C TYR A 27 -6.79 -22.12 -2.92
N PRO A 28 -7.68 -23.07 -2.59
CA PRO A 28 -7.60 -24.43 -3.15
C PRO A 28 -7.68 -24.48 -4.67
N ASP A 29 -8.38 -23.51 -5.27
CA ASP A 29 -8.72 -23.43 -6.69
C ASP A 29 -7.91 -22.37 -7.45
N ASN A 30 -7.20 -21.48 -6.75
CA ASN A 30 -6.40 -20.45 -7.37
C ASN A 30 -5.26 -19.91 -6.47
N ALA A 31 -4.23 -19.36 -7.10
CA ALA A 31 -3.14 -18.67 -6.43
C ALA A 31 -2.98 -17.26 -7.00
N HIS A 32 -3.00 -16.26 -6.12
CA HIS A 32 -2.75 -14.87 -6.49
C HIS A 32 -1.88 -14.13 -5.49
N THR A 33 -1.43 -12.96 -5.91
CA THR A 33 -0.73 -11.99 -5.10
C THR A 33 -1.53 -10.69 -5.04
N LEU A 34 -1.80 -10.19 -3.83
CA LEU A 34 -2.52 -8.93 -3.61
C LEU A 34 -1.56 -7.77 -3.38
N HIS A 35 -1.81 -6.62 -4.01
CA HIS A 35 -1.02 -5.39 -3.89
C HIS A 35 -1.86 -4.25 -3.31
N GLY A 36 -1.24 -3.42 -2.47
CA GLY A 36 -1.86 -2.26 -1.82
C GLY A 36 -2.21 -2.47 -0.35
N VAL A 37 -2.15 -1.38 0.42
CA VAL A 37 -2.52 -1.28 1.85
C VAL A 37 -2.87 0.18 2.15
N PRO A 38 -4.02 0.49 2.78
CA PRO A 38 -5.05 -0.43 3.26
C PRO A 38 -5.96 -1.02 2.16
N LEU A 39 -6.02 -0.43 0.98
CA LEU A 39 -6.90 -0.89 -0.10
C LEU A 39 -6.13 -1.74 -1.11
N VAL A 40 -6.70 -2.88 -1.47
CA VAL A 40 -6.13 -3.72 -2.54
C VAL A 40 -6.42 -3.05 -3.88
N TRP A 41 -5.37 -2.60 -4.56
CA TRP A 41 -5.48 -1.98 -5.88
C TRP A 41 -5.15 -2.96 -7.01
N GLY A 42 -4.32 -3.96 -6.75
CA GLY A 42 -3.86 -4.92 -7.74
C GLY A 42 -4.00 -6.35 -7.25
N THR A 43 -4.50 -7.23 -8.11
CA THR A 43 -4.49 -8.69 -7.90
C THR A 43 -3.79 -9.33 -9.09
N HIS A 44 -2.70 -10.04 -8.81
CA HIS A 44 -1.96 -10.82 -9.79
C HIS A 44 -2.28 -12.30 -9.61
N GLN A 45 -3.15 -12.85 -10.46
CA GLN A 45 -3.42 -14.28 -10.50
C GLN A 45 -2.31 -14.98 -11.27
N LEU A 46 -1.84 -16.11 -10.76
CA LEU A 46 -0.77 -16.92 -11.33
C LEU A 46 -1.25 -18.30 -11.81
N ILE A 47 -2.17 -18.91 -11.07
CA ILE A 47 -2.65 -20.27 -11.34
C ILE A 47 -4.14 -20.36 -10.98
N THR A 48 -4.88 -21.16 -11.75
CA THR A 48 -6.25 -21.62 -11.45
C THR A 48 -6.32 -23.14 -11.55
N ILE A 49 -7.45 -23.72 -11.12
CA ILE A 49 -7.72 -25.16 -11.29
C ILE A 49 -7.70 -25.62 -12.76
N ALA A 50 -7.95 -24.72 -13.71
CA ALA A 50 -7.90 -25.01 -15.14
C ALA A 50 -6.48 -24.93 -15.73
N GLY A 51 -5.49 -24.48 -14.95
CA GLY A 51 -4.09 -24.34 -15.36
C GLY A 51 -3.47 -23.00 -14.96
N PRO A 52 -2.21 -22.77 -15.37
CA PRO A 52 -1.51 -21.49 -15.18
C PRO A 52 -2.27 -20.36 -15.87
N VAL A 53 -2.45 -19.24 -15.15
CA VAL A 53 -3.13 -18.05 -15.64
C VAL A 53 -2.36 -16.86 -15.13
N ASP A 54 -1.72 -16.11 -16.02
CA ASP A 54 -1.00 -14.88 -15.67
C ASP A 54 -1.90 -13.67 -15.98
N THR A 55 -2.67 -13.22 -15.00
CA THR A 55 -3.62 -12.11 -15.19
C THR A 55 -3.51 -11.06 -14.09
N TRP A 56 -3.61 -9.80 -14.51
CA TRP A 56 -3.61 -8.64 -13.64
C TRP A 56 -4.99 -8.00 -13.61
N ILE A 57 -5.54 -7.88 -12.41
CA ILE A 57 -6.78 -7.16 -12.15
C ILE A 57 -6.43 -5.91 -11.37
N VAL A 58 -6.68 -4.74 -11.96
CA VAL A 58 -6.31 -3.44 -11.39
C VAL A 58 -7.56 -2.60 -11.15
N SER A 59 -7.74 -2.18 -9.90
CA SER A 59 -8.74 -1.18 -9.52
C SER A 59 -8.06 0.18 -9.38
N LEU A 60 -8.20 1.01 -10.41
CA LEU A 60 -7.66 2.38 -10.42
C LEU A 60 -8.26 3.25 -9.31
N THR A 61 -9.53 3.04 -8.98
CA THR A 61 -10.20 3.72 -7.86
C THR A 61 -9.54 3.38 -6.54
N ASN A 62 -9.29 2.09 -6.27
CA ASN A 62 -8.62 1.68 -5.05
C ASN A 62 -7.18 2.20 -5.02
N MET A 63 -6.46 2.16 -6.15
CA MET A 63 -5.10 2.71 -6.25
C MET A 63 -5.06 4.20 -5.89
N ALA A 64 -5.99 4.99 -6.43
CA ALA A 64 -6.07 6.42 -6.18
C ALA A 64 -6.40 6.71 -4.70
N LEU A 65 -7.37 5.99 -4.13
CA LEU A 65 -7.73 6.14 -2.72
C LEU A 65 -6.59 5.70 -1.79
N ASP A 66 -5.87 4.63 -2.11
CA ASP A 66 -4.72 4.14 -1.33
C ASP A 66 -3.61 5.19 -1.31
N LEU A 67 -3.27 5.75 -2.48
CA LEU A 67 -2.30 6.83 -2.60
C LEU A 67 -2.74 8.09 -1.84
N LEU A 68 -4.02 8.47 -1.91
CA LEU A 68 -4.55 9.62 -1.18
C LEU A 68 -4.41 9.43 0.34
N ILE A 69 -4.64 8.23 0.86
CA ILE A 69 -4.45 7.92 2.28
C ILE A 69 -2.98 8.12 2.68
N TRP A 70 -2.04 7.52 1.94
CA TRP A 70 -0.62 7.65 2.27
C TRP A 70 -0.08 9.07 2.16
N VAL A 71 -0.43 9.78 1.08
CA VAL A 71 -0.02 11.18 0.89
C VAL A 71 -0.57 12.04 2.01
N SER A 72 -1.83 11.84 2.40
CA SER A 72 -2.44 12.56 3.52
C SER A 72 -1.69 12.32 4.83
N LEU A 73 -1.31 11.07 5.13
CA LEU A 73 -0.51 10.74 6.32
C LEU A 73 0.84 11.47 6.34
N ILE A 74 1.55 11.49 5.21
CA ILE A 74 2.84 12.19 5.08
C ILE A 74 2.68 13.69 5.33
N LEU A 75 1.61 14.29 4.78
CA LEU A 75 1.34 15.72 4.89
C LEU A 75 0.89 16.13 6.30
N ILE A 76 0.09 15.31 6.98
CA ILE A 76 -0.51 15.64 8.29
C ILE A 76 0.49 15.42 9.45
N THR A 77 1.36 14.42 9.35
CA THR A 77 2.36 14.06 10.39
C THR A 77 3.13 15.25 11.00
N PRO A 78 3.74 16.18 10.23
CA PRO A 78 4.48 17.31 10.82
C PRO A 78 3.58 18.26 11.61
N TYR A 79 2.31 18.42 11.21
CA TYR A 79 1.36 19.26 11.95
C TYR A 79 1.00 18.63 13.29
N ILE A 80 0.81 17.30 13.33
CA ILE A 80 0.57 16.56 14.57
C ILE A 80 1.75 16.71 15.53
N GLU A 81 2.99 16.54 15.05
CA GLU A 81 4.17 16.71 15.90
C GLU A 81 4.27 18.13 16.46
N LYS A 82 4.02 19.14 15.62
CA LYS A 82 4.02 20.55 16.05
C LYS A 82 2.98 20.82 17.14
N MET A 83 1.77 20.26 17.00
CA MET A 83 0.72 20.39 18.03
C MET A 83 1.10 19.67 19.33
N SER A 84 1.75 18.50 19.24
CA SER A 84 2.18 17.74 20.42
C SER A 84 3.24 18.46 21.24
N LYS A 85 4.16 19.20 20.61
CA LYS A 85 5.21 19.96 21.32
C LYS A 85 4.72 21.27 21.95
N LYS A 86 3.50 21.72 21.62
CA LYS A 86 2.92 22.97 22.12
C LYS A 86 2.15 22.79 23.43
N LYS A 87 1.90 21.54 23.84
CA LYS A 87 1.41 21.18 25.19
C LYS A 87 2.60 20.93 26.10
#